data_AF-A0A843B1Z4-F1
#
_entry.id   AF-A0A843B1Z4-F1
#
_cell.length_a   1.000
_cell.length_b   1.000
_cell.length_c   1.000
_cell.angle_alpha   90.00
_cell.angle_beta   90.00
_cell.angle_gamma   90.00
#
_symmetry.space_group_name_H-M   'P 1'
#
loop_
_entity.id
_entity.type
_entity.pdbx_description
1 polymer ?
#
loop_
_entity_poly.entity_id
_entity_poly.type
_entity_poly.pdbx_seq_one_letter_code
_entity_poly.pdbx_strand_id
1 'polypeptide(L)'
;MPEEESRNEAFESIIEGKKMEAYAEHRTKEMHACALCGAIGYKKRPMRPVGHKWICIDCLRSLKETLDGLDQWEAEIQLEKEMSKKIDETMRT
;
A
#
# COMPACT_ATOMS: atom_id res chain seq x y z
N MET A 1 -41.73 -24.84 -25.17
CA MET A 1 -42.55 -24.03 -24.25
C MET A 1 -41.70 -22.85 -23.81
N PRO A 2 -42.15 -21.59 -23.97
CA PRO A 2 -41.33 -20.38 -23.70
C PRO A 2 -40.85 -20.25 -22.24
N GLU A 3 -41.46 -20.98 -21.30
CA GLU A 3 -41.09 -21.01 -19.88
C GLU A 3 -39.82 -21.83 -19.59
N GLU A 4 -39.46 -22.81 -20.44
CA GLU A 4 -38.23 -23.60 -20.29
C GLU A 4 -37.00 -22.84 -20.79
N GLU A 5 -37.16 -22.03 -21.84
CA GLU A 5 -36.11 -21.16 -22.38
C GLU A 5 -35.72 -20.06 -21.37
N SER A 6 -36.69 -19.39 -20.75
CA SER A 6 -36.40 -18.37 -19.72
C SER A 6 -35.74 -18.96 -18.47
N ARG A 7 -36.07 -20.21 -18.12
CA ARG A 7 -35.44 -20.93 -17.01
C ARG A 7 -33.99 -21.26 -17.35
N ASN A 8 -33.71 -21.71 -18.57
CA ASN A 8 -32.35 -22.02 -19.02
C ASN A 8 -31.47 -20.76 -19.10
N GLU A 9 -31.99 -19.65 -19.60
CA GLU A 9 -31.29 -18.35 -19.60
C GLU A 9 -30.97 -17.88 -18.17
N ALA A 10 -31.91 -18.04 -17.24
CA ALA A 10 -31.65 -17.74 -15.83
C ALA A 10 -30.57 -18.65 -15.23
N PHE A 11 -30.56 -19.94 -15.58
CA PHE A 11 -29.53 -20.88 -15.15
C PHE A 11 -28.15 -20.53 -15.70
N GLU A 12 -28.05 -20.16 -16.98
CA GLU A 12 -26.79 -19.74 -17.61
C GLU A 12 -26.25 -18.45 -16.96
N SER A 13 -27.12 -17.47 -16.71
CA SER A 13 -26.76 -16.24 -16.00
C SER A 13 -26.20 -16.51 -14.59
N ILE A 14 -26.79 -17.43 -13.85
CA ILE A 14 -26.29 -17.86 -12.52
C ILE A 14 -24.92 -18.52 -12.64
N ILE A 15 -24.73 -19.37 -13.66
CA ILE A 15 -23.44 -20.04 -13.90
C ILE A 15 -22.35 -19.03 -14.27
N GLU A 16 -22.66 -18.05 -15.11
CA GLU A 16 -21.72 -16.97 -15.45
C GLU A 16 -21.35 -16.12 -14.24
N GLY A 17 -22.33 -15.77 -13.39
CA GLY A 17 -22.07 -15.09 -12.12
C GLY A 17 -21.08 -15.86 -11.24
N LYS A 18 -21.30 -17.16 -11.06
CA LYS A 18 -20.40 -18.02 -10.27
C LYS A 18 -18.99 -18.15 -10.87
N LYS A 19 -18.87 -18.15 -12.20
CA LYS A 19 -17.56 -18.14 -12.88
C LYS A 19 -16.79 -16.84 -12.60
N MET A 20 -17.50 -15.70 -12.62
CA MET A 20 -16.90 -14.39 -12.31
C MET A 20 -16.45 -14.29 -10.86
N GLU A 21 -17.23 -14.81 -9.92
CA GLU A 21 -16.86 -14.91 -8.49
C GLU A 21 -15.60 -15.77 -8.29
N ALA A 22 -15.58 -16.98 -8.87
CA ALA A 22 -14.42 -17.87 -8.78
C ALA A 22 -13.16 -17.25 -9.41
N TYR A 23 -13.31 -16.54 -10.54
CA TYR A 23 -12.21 -15.81 -11.16
C TYR A 23 -11.69 -14.68 -10.25
N ALA A 24 -12.59 -13.90 -9.64
CA ALA A 24 -12.21 -12.85 -8.71
C ALA A 24 -11.43 -13.43 -7.51
N GLU A 25 -11.94 -14.49 -6.87
CA GLU A 25 -11.26 -15.17 -5.76
C GLU A 25 -9.90 -15.74 -6.14
N HIS A 26 -9.76 -16.31 -7.34
CA HIS A 26 -8.49 -16.84 -7.81
C HIS A 26 -7.47 -15.72 -8.04
N ARG A 27 -7.89 -14.60 -8.63
CA ARG A 27 -6.99 -13.47 -8.95
C ARG A 27 -6.64 -12.66 -7.70
N THR A 28 -7.51 -12.55 -6.71
CA THR A 28 -7.24 -11.80 -5.48
C THR A 28 -6.18 -12.45 -4.59
N LYS A 29 -5.98 -13.79 -4.68
CA LYS A 29 -4.90 -14.49 -3.96
C LYS A 29 -3.50 -14.04 -4.35
N GLU A 30 -3.32 -13.59 -5.59
CA GLU A 30 -2.06 -13.05 -6.11
C GLU A 30 -1.97 -11.52 -5.97
N MET A 31 -3.03 -10.88 -5.45
CA MET A 31 -3.08 -9.43 -5.32
C MET A 31 -2.56 -9.03 -3.94
N HIS A 32 -1.54 -8.18 -3.96
CA HIS A 32 -1.02 -7.56 -2.75
C HIS A 32 -1.35 -6.07 -2.77
N ALA A 33 -1.79 -5.54 -1.63
CA ALA A 33 -1.96 -4.11 -1.44
C ALA A 33 -0.67 -3.55 -0.83
N CYS A 34 -0.18 -2.43 -1.37
CA CYS A 34 0.91 -1.70 -0.76
C CYS A 34 0.46 -1.17 0.60
N ALA A 35 1.19 -1.50 1.67
CA ALA A 35 0.85 -1.04 3.01
C ALA A 35 1.08 0.46 3.25
N LEU A 36 1.77 1.16 2.33
CA LEU A 36 2.03 2.59 2.44
C LEU A 36 1.03 3.43 1.64
N CYS A 37 0.79 3.08 0.37
CA CYS A 37 -0.07 3.88 -0.51
C CYS A 37 -1.38 3.21 -0.92
N GLY A 38 -1.66 1.98 -0.46
CA GLY A 38 -2.87 1.23 -0.81
C GLY A 38 -2.92 0.74 -2.26
N ALA A 39 -1.92 1.06 -3.09
CA ALA A 39 -1.88 0.63 -4.48
C ALA A 39 -1.91 -0.90 -4.56
N ILE A 40 -2.79 -1.42 -5.41
CA ILE A 40 -2.95 -2.86 -5.60
C ILE A 40 -2.01 -3.35 -6.70
N GLY A 41 -1.18 -4.33 -6.39
CA GLY A 41 -0.31 -5.01 -7.35
C GLY A 41 -1.11 -6.02 -8.16
N TYR A 42 -1.68 -5.58 -9.29
CA TYR A 42 -2.24 -6.50 -10.28
C TYR A 42 -1.27 -6.65 -11.47
N LYS A 43 -0.96 -7.90 -11.84
CA LYS A 43 -0.20 -8.38 -13.02
C LYS A 43 1.20 -7.82 -13.31
N LYS A 44 1.59 -6.60 -12.90
CA LYS A 44 2.85 -5.96 -13.35
C LYS A 44 3.50 -4.96 -12.40
N ARG A 45 2.95 -4.71 -11.21
CA ARG A 45 3.60 -3.77 -10.25
C ARG A 45 4.57 -4.55 -9.36
N PRO A 46 5.89 -4.32 -9.45
CA PRO A 46 6.83 -5.02 -8.59
C PRO A 46 6.61 -4.57 -7.14
N MET A 47 6.39 -5.55 -6.28
CA MET A 47 6.22 -5.38 -4.84
C MET A 47 7.19 -6.30 -4.12
N ARG A 48 7.58 -5.90 -2.91
CA ARG A 48 8.47 -6.68 -2.06
C ARG A 48 7.82 -6.91 -0.70
N PRO A 49 7.94 -8.12 -0.11
CA PRO A 49 7.57 -8.32 1.28
C PRO A 49 8.56 -7.61 2.20
N VAL A 50 8.04 -6.84 3.16
CA VAL A 50 8.78 -6.21 4.27
C VAL A 50 8.07 -6.63 5.55
N GLY A 51 8.62 -7.65 6.22
CA GLY A 51 7.92 -8.35 7.31
C GLY A 51 6.64 -9.02 6.80
N HIS A 52 5.50 -8.75 7.45
CA HIS A 52 4.19 -9.28 7.05
C HIS A 52 3.43 -8.37 6.06
N LYS A 53 4.06 -7.29 5.59
CA LYS A 53 3.45 -6.28 4.71
C LYS A 53 4.06 -6.33 3.32
N TRP A 54 3.27 -5.99 2.31
CA TRP A 54 3.76 -5.79 0.94
C TRP A 54 3.94 -4.30 0.68
N ILE A 55 5.05 -3.93 0.03
CA ILE A 55 5.34 -2.54 -0.33
C ILE A 55 5.67 -2.47 -1.82
N CYS A 56 5.08 -1.51 -2.54
CA CYS A 56 5.39 -1.28 -3.95
C CYS A 56 6.77 -0.64 -4.14
N ILE A 57 7.36 -0.86 -5.32
CA ILE A 57 8.67 -0.29 -5.67
C ILE A 57 8.73 1.23 -5.51
N ASP A 58 7.64 1.93 -5.83
CA ASP A 58 7.58 3.40 -5.79
C ASP A 58 7.74 3.90 -4.35
N CYS A 59 7.00 3.30 -3.40
CA CYS A 59 7.14 3.63 -1.99
C CYS A 59 8.49 3.20 -1.40
N LEU A 60 9.07 2.09 -1.87
CA LEU A 60 10.42 1.69 -1.45
C LEU A 60 11.49 2.68 -1.92
N ARG A 61 11.37 3.20 -3.15
CA ARG A 61 12.27 4.24 -3.68
C ARG A 61 12.16 5.52 -2.87
N SER A 62 10.94 6.00 -2.65
CA SER A 62 10.70 7.19 -1.83
C SER A 62 11.22 7.02 -0.40
N LEU A 63 11.00 5.84 0.23
CA LEU A 63 11.54 5.55 1.55
C LEU A 63 13.07 5.59 1.55
N LYS A 64 13.73 5.00 0.54
CA LYS A 64 15.19 5.07 0.43
C LYS A 64 15.67 6.52 0.35
N GLU A 65 15.07 7.33 -0.53
CA GLU A 65 15.44 8.74 -0.68
C GLU A 65 15.25 9.54 0.61
N THR A 66 14.19 9.26 1.37
CA THR A 66 13.97 9.88 2.69
C THR A 66 15.02 9.43 3.72
N LEU A 67 15.34 8.13 3.74
CA LEU A 67 16.32 7.58 4.68
C LEU A 67 17.75 8.04 4.38
N ASP A 68 18.07 8.33 3.11
CA ASP A 68 19.38 8.87 2.72
C ASP A 68 19.64 10.26 3.35
N GLY A 69 18.59 11.00 3.77
CA GLY A 69 18.69 12.29 4.48
C GLY A 69 18.54 12.21 6.00
N LEU A 70 18.43 11.01 6.58
CA LEU A 70 18.06 10.84 7.99
C LEU A 70 19.11 11.41 8.94
N ASP A 71 20.39 11.18 8.67
CA ASP A 71 21.49 11.64 9.52
C ASP A 71 21.55 13.18 9.60
N GLN A 72 21.28 13.86 8.48
CA GLN A 72 21.22 15.31 8.45
C GLN A 72 20.06 15.82 9.32
N TRP A 73 18.89 15.20 9.18
CA TRP A 73 17.73 15.58 9.97
C TRP A 73 17.94 15.34 11.48
N GLU A 74 18.60 14.24 11.85
CA GLU A 74 18.99 13.98 13.23
C GLU A 74 19.95 15.06 13.78
N ALA A 75 20.93 15.49 12.97
CA ALA A 75 21.84 16.57 13.35
C ALA A 75 21.12 17.91 13.53
N GLU A 76 20.18 18.24 12.65
CA GLU A 76 19.34 19.45 12.76
C GLU A 76 18.53 19.45 14.07
N ILE A 77 17.94 18.30 14.44
CA ILE A 77 17.21 18.14 15.70
C ILE A 77 18.12 18.37 16.92
N GLN A 78 19.38 17.90 16.88
CA GLN A 78 20.32 18.12 17.99
C GLN A 78 20.74 19.58 18.08
N LEU A 79 21.02 20.22 16.95
CA LEU A 79 21.36 21.65 16.89
C LEU A 79 20.22 22.53 17.43
N GLU A 80 18.98 22.22 17.08
CA GLU A 80 17.80 22.93 17.60
C GLU A 80 17.72 22.84 19.13
N LYS A 81 17.95 21.65 19.70
CA LYS A 81 17.99 21.46 21.17
C LYS A 81 19.11 22.26 21.84
N GLU A 82 20.28 22.33 21.23
CA GLU A 82 21.39 23.12 21.76
C GLU A 82 21.11 24.62 21.68
N MET A 83 20.49 25.10 20.60
CA MET A 83 20.06 26.48 20.46
C MET A 83 19.02 26.86 21.51
N SER A 84 18.00 26.02 21.73
CA SER A 84 17.00 26.27 22.77
C SER A 84 17.64 26.41 24.15
N LYS A 85 18.60 25.55 24.50
CA LYS A 85 19.33 25.66 25.77
C LYS A 85 20.10 26.99 25.89
N LYS A 86 20.80 27.40 24.84
CA LYS A 86 21.55 28.66 24.84
C LYS A 86 20.64 29.87 24.99
N ILE A 87 19.49 29.87 24.33
CA ILE A 87 18.48 30.94 24.45
C ILE A 87 17.94 31.02 25.88
N ASP A 88 17.60 29.87 26.47
CA ASP A 88 17.12 29.81 27.86
C ASP A 88 18.18 30.31 28.85
N GLU A 89 19.45 30.02 28.61
CA GLU A 89 20.56 30.54 29.42
C GLU A 89 20.69 32.06 29.29
N THR A 90 20.57 32.61 28.08
CA THR A 90 20.66 34.06 27.85
C THR A 90 19.47 34.84 28.39
N MET A 91 18.29 34.23 28.46
CA MET A 91 17.09 34.85 29.04
C MET A 91 17.08 34.84 30.59
N ARG A 92 17.95 34.04 31.22
CA ARG A 92 18.08 33.95 32.69
C ARG A 92 19.15 34.87 33.28
N THR A 93 20.01 35.44 32.43
CA THR A 93 21.00 36.48 32.77
C THR A 93 20.45 37.87 32.49
#